data_AF-A0A6I8UAC4-F1
#
_entry.id   AF-A0A6I8UAC4-F1
#
_cell.length_a   1.000
_cell.length_b   1.000
_cell.length_c   1.000
_cell.angle_alpha   90.00
_cell.angle_beta   90.00
_cell.angle_gamma   90.00
#
_symmetry.space_group_name_H-M   'P 1'
#
loop_
_entity.id
_entity.type
_entity.pdbx_description
1 polymer ?
#
loop_
_entity_poly.entity_id
_entity_poly.type
_entity_poly.pdbx_seq_one_letter_code
_entity_poly.pdbx_strand_id
1 'polypeptide(L)'
;MESFKQNDGNRDELIIQQQRDIEKEISDSTPLVGELLPLTCLWTEYNGDDVFTAKIQDLAKKYKFIRRTRPDGNCFFRAFAYSYMEYLISNSSAYKEFQKLAEDSKDKLVELGFPSFTLEDFHETFMEVIRRVSPDNPGGYNKVQNELHKILNEQGYSDYVVVYLRLITSGKLQEEAEFYQNFIEGDFTIEEFRHQEVEPMFKESDHIHIIALCAALGAGVRVEYLDRGEGCIVKAHDFPEGTEPTIYLIYRPGHYDILYPN
;
A
#
# COMPACT_ATOMS: atom_id res chain seq x y z
N MET A 1 53.28 5.90 -5.11
CA MET A 1 51.84 6.08 -5.42
C MET A 1 51.16 4.76 -5.14
N GLU A 2 50.84 4.49 -3.87
CA GLU A 2 50.03 3.33 -3.48
C GLU A 2 48.57 3.63 -3.81
N SER A 3 47.91 2.68 -4.47
CA SER A 3 46.56 2.82 -4.97
C SER A 3 45.56 2.74 -3.82
N PHE A 4 44.70 3.76 -3.72
CA PHE A 4 43.42 3.67 -3.02
C PHE A 4 42.52 2.66 -3.76
N LYS A 5 42.62 1.39 -3.40
CA LYS A 5 41.66 0.34 -3.75
C LYS A 5 41.47 -0.59 -2.56
N GLN A 6 40.74 -0.13 -1.55
CA GLN A 6 40.22 -0.95 -0.46
C GLN A 6 39.20 -0.13 0.33
N ASN A 7 37.89 -0.36 0.13
CA ASN A 7 36.92 -0.64 1.21
C ASN A 7 35.44 -0.78 0.80
N ASP A 8 35.04 -0.56 -0.46
CA ASP A 8 33.60 -0.47 -0.79
C ASP A 8 32.82 -1.78 -0.53
N GLY A 9 33.36 -2.95 -0.89
CA GLY A 9 32.64 -4.23 -0.69
C GLY A 9 32.36 -4.61 0.78
N ASN A 10 33.20 -4.19 1.73
CA ASN A 10 32.97 -4.44 3.16
C ASN A 10 31.87 -3.51 3.71
N ARG A 11 31.80 -2.28 3.17
CA ARG A 11 30.78 -1.31 3.57
C ARG A 11 29.40 -1.72 3.07
N ASP A 12 29.30 -2.23 1.85
CA ASP A 12 28.03 -2.67 1.27
C ASP A 12 27.45 -3.88 2.03
N GLU A 13 28.30 -4.86 2.39
CA GLU A 13 27.88 -6.01 3.21
C GLU A 13 27.37 -5.57 4.59
N LEU A 14 28.04 -4.60 5.22
CA LEU A 14 27.60 -4.06 6.51
C LEU A 14 26.27 -3.31 6.42
N ILE A 15 26.05 -2.55 5.33
CA ILE A 15 24.77 -1.85 5.09
C ILE A 15 23.64 -2.87 4.90
N ILE A 16 23.85 -3.90 4.08
CA ILE A 16 22.86 -4.96 3.85
C ILE A 16 22.55 -5.71 5.15
N GLN A 17 23.57 -6.00 5.96
CA GLN A 17 23.35 -6.66 7.25
C GLN A 17 22.56 -5.77 8.21
N GLN A 18 22.89 -4.48 8.30
CA GLN A 18 22.16 -3.53 9.13
C GLN A 18 20.68 -3.42 8.71
N GLN A 19 20.40 -3.35 7.40
CA GLN A 19 19.03 -3.33 6.88
C GLN A 19 18.26 -4.58 7.29
N ARG A 20 18.85 -5.78 7.12
CA ARG A 20 18.21 -7.04 7.54
C ARG A 20 17.93 -7.11 9.03
N ASP A 21 18.84 -6.59 9.86
CA ASP A 21 18.66 -6.59 11.31
C ASP A 21 17.50 -5.66 11.72
N ILE A 22 17.40 -4.49 11.09
CA ILE A 22 16.28 -3.55 11.29
C ILE A 22 14.96 -4.18 10.82
N GLU A 23 14.93 -4.75 9.61
CA GLU A 23 13.75 -5.42 9.04
C GLU A 23 13.27 -6.56 9.95
N LYS A 24 14.21 -7.33 10.51
CA LYS A 24 13.91 -8.42 11.42
C LYS A 24 13.32 -7.91 12.74
N GLU A 25 13.90 -6.88 13.35
CA GLU A 25 13.36 -6.28 14.58
C GLU A 25 11.93 -5.75 14.38
N ILE A 26 11.68 -5.10 13.24
CA ILE A 26 10.34 -4.63 12.86
C ILE A 26 9.40 -5.82 12.65
N SER A 27 9.83 -6.86 11.94
CA SER A 27 9.00 -8.05 11.68
C SER A 27 8.65 -8.82 12.94
N ASP A 28 9.58 -8.93 13.89
CA ASP A 28 9.40 -9.65 15.16
C ASP A 28 8.45 -8.90 16.12
N SER A 29 8.37 -7.56 15.99
CA SER A 29 7.56 -6.70 16.86
C SER A 29 6.21 -6.28 16.27
N THR A 30 6.11 -6.25 14.94
CA THR A 30 4.95 -5.68 14.23
C THR A 30 4.40 -6.68 13.21
N PRO A 31 3.12 -7.08 13.31
CA PRO A 31 2.49 -7.91 12.27
C PRO A 31 2.42 -7.16 10.94
N LEU A 32 2.21 -7.88 9.84
CA LEU A 32 2.07 -7.28 8.51
C LEU A 32 0.89 -6.30 8.47
N VAL A 33 -0.23 -6.73 9.03
CA VAL A 33 -1.40 -5.90 9.30
C VAL A 33 -1.87 -6.16 10.72
N GLY A 34 -1.90 -5.11 11.55
CA GLY A 34 -2.28 -5.19 12.95
C GLY A 34 -3.77 -5.42 13.17
N GLU A 35 -4.16 -5.54 14.45
CA GLU A 35 -5.56 -5.61 14.87
C GLU A 35 -6.28 -4.27 14.72
N LEU A 36 -7.61 -4.31 14.77
CA LEU A 36 -8.42 -3.09 14.77
C LEU A 36 -8.31 -2.41 16.14
N LEU A 37 -7.77 -1.19 16.18
CA LEU A 37 -7.55 -0.42 17.40
C LEU A 37 -8.44 0.82 17.42
N PRO A 38 -8.90 1.27 18.59
CA PRO A 38 -9.49 2.60 18.73
C PRO A 38 -8.48 3.66 18.28
N LEU A 39 -8.93 4.67 17.53
CA LEU A 39 -8.06 5.76 17.03
C LEU A 39 -7.34 6.50 18.18
N THR A 40 -7.93 6.48 19.38
CA THR A 40 -7.35 7.06 20.60
C THR A 40 -5.98 6.49 20.98
N CYS A 41 -5.56 5.35 20.40
CA CYS A 41 -4.20 4.84 20.59
C CYS A 41 -3.13 5.85 20.13
N LEU A 42 -3.42 6.67 19.11
CA LEU A 42 -2.51 7.71 18.62
C LEU A 42 -2.20 8.78 19.69
N TRP A 43 -3.09 9.03 20.65
CA TRP A 43 -2.84 10.04 21.70
C TRP A 43 -1.62 9.71 22.55
N THR A 44 -1.38 8.42 22.79
CA THR A 44 -0.21 8.00 23.58
C THR A 44 1.11 8.19 22.83
N GLU A 45 1.09 8.14 21.49
CA GLU A 45 2.28 8.31 20.65
C GLU A 45 2.74 9.77 20.57
N TYR A 46 1.79 10.70 20.60
CA TYR A 46 2.05 12.14 20.42
C TYR A 46 1.82 12.95 21.71
N ASN A 47 1.85 12.29 22.86
CA ASN A 47 1.66 12.95 24.15
C ASN A 47 2.72 14.05 24.36
N GLY A 48 2.27 15.29 24.57
CA GLY A 48 3.14 16.46 24.71
C GLY A 48 3.49 17.18 23.40
N ASP A 49 2.98 16.73 22.24
CA ASP A 49 3.00 17.52 21.01
C ASP A 49 1.61 18.12 20.75
N ASP A 50 1.44 19.40 21.06
CA ASP A 50 0.15 20.10 20.97
C ASP A 50 -0.41 20.12 19.55
N VAL A 51 0.46 20.19 18.52
CA VAL A 51 0.05 20.24 17.11
C VAL A 51 -0.54 18.90 16.69
N PHE A 52 0.18 17.81 16.95
CA PHE A 52 -0.33 16.48 16.63
C PHE A 52 -1.54 16.11 17.49
N THR A 53 -1.56 16.49 18.77
CA THR A 53 -2.70 16.24 19.66
C THR A 53 -3.98 16.91 19.13
N ALA A 54 -3.89 18.17 18.70
CA ALA A 54 -5.03 18.88 18.13
C ALA A 54 -5.51 18.25 16.82
N LYS A 55 -4.59 17.82 15.95
CA LYS A 55 -4.93 17.10 14.71
C LYS A 55 -5.59 15.75 14.97
N ILE A 56 -5.12 14.99 15.96
CA ILE A 56 -5.75 13.69 16.30
C ILE A 56 -7.15 13.92 16.88
N GLN A 57 -7.38 14.98 17.66
CA GLN A 57 -8.72 15.35 18.12
C GLN A 57 -9.66 15.67 16.95
N ASP A 58 -9.17 16.34 15.91
CA ASP A 58 -9.95 16.58 14.70
C ASP A 58 -10.23 15.28 13.94
N LEU A 59 -9.21 14.43 13.78
CA LEU A 59 -9.34 13.11 13.13
C LEU A 59 -10.37 12.22 13.83
N ALA A 60 -10.42 12.24 15.16
CA ALA A 60 -11.37 11.48 15.97
C ALA A 60 -12.84 11.89 15.77
N LYS A 61 -13.10 13.07 15.18
CA LYS A 61 -14.47 13.46 14.77
C LYS A 61 -14.91 12.74 13.50
N LYS A 62 -13.96 12.29 12.68
CA LYS A 62 -14.18 11.69 11.35
C LYS A 62 -14.04 10.17 11.37
N TYR A 63 -13.13 9.64 12.19
CA TYR A 63 -12.76 8.22 12.23
C TYR A 63 -12.79 7.65 13.65
N LYS A 64 -13.17 6.38 13.74
CA LYS A 64 -13.31 5.66 15.02
C LYS A 64 -12.17 4.72 15.32
N PHE A 65 -11.69 4.03 14.28
CA PHE A 65 -10.68 2.99 14.42
C PHE A 65 -9.53 3.21 13.45
N ILE A 66 -8.40 2.58 13.78
CA ILE A 66 -7.19 2.52 12.98
C ILE A 66 -6.70 1.06 12.96
N ARG A 67 -6.14 0.64 11.83
CA ARG A 67 -5.41 -0.63 11.71
C ARG A 67 -4.03 -0.34 11.16
N ARG A 68 -3.01 -0.71 11.94
CA ARG A 68 -1.62 -0.41 11.58
C ARG A 68 -1.08 -1.36 10.54
N THR A 69 -0.16 -0.89 9.70
CA THR A 69 0.61 -1.77 8.82
C THR A 69 2.08 -1.80 9.21
N ARG A 70 2.81 -2.83 8.79
CA ARG A 70 4.25 -2.91 9.05
C ARG A 70 4.99 -1.78 8.30
N PRO A 71 5.91 -1.04 8.94
CA PRO A 71 6.72 -0.02 8.29
C PRO A 71 7.89 -0.65 7.52
N ASP A 72 7.58 -1.40 6.47
CA ASP A 72 8.54 -2.14 5.63
C ASP A 72 8.68 -1.53 4.22
N GLY A 73 8.24 -0.29 4.00
CA GLY A 73 8.20 0.33 2.68
C GLY A 73 7.09 -0.21 1.75
N ASN A 74 6.36 -1.27 2.13
CA ASN A 74 5.19 -1.77 1.40
C ASN A 74 3.86 -1.31 2.01
N CYS A 75 3.92 -0.51 3.08
CA CYS A 75 2.77 -0.08 3.89
C CYS A 75 1.59 0.46 3.07
N PHE A 76 1.82 1.27 2.03
CA PHE A 76 0.76 1.76 1.15
C PHE A 76 0.02 0.61 0.44
N PHE A 77 0.74 -0.21 -0.34
CA PHE A 77 0.14 -1.32 -1.08
C PHE A 77 -0.55 -2.32 -0.16
N ARG A 78 0.03 -2.58 1.01
CA ARG A 78 -0.54 -3.49 2.00
C ARG A 78 -1.81 -2.93 2.64
N ALA A 79 -1.80 -1.65 3.00
CA ALA A 79 -2.98 -0.94 3.53
C ALA A 79 -4.10 -0.87 2.49
N PHE A 80 -3.76 -0.52 1.24
CA PHE A 80 -4.68 -0.49 0.11
C PHE A 80 -5.33 -1.87 -0.10
N ALA A 81 -4.52 -2.93 -0.23
CA ALA A 81 -5.00 -4.28 -0.47
C ALA A 81 -6.00 -4.72 0.61
N TYR A 82 -5.61 -4.55 1.88
CA TYR A 82 -6.42 -4.95 3.00
C TYR A 82 -7.75 -4.18 3.07
N SER A 83 -7.69 -2.85 3.02
CA SER A 83 -8.88 -2.01 3.13
C SER A 83 -9.82 -2.19 1.93
N TYR A 84 -9.27 -2.35 0.73
CA TYR A 84 -10.09 -2.58 -0.46
C TYR A 84 -10.76 -3.95 -0.40
N MET A 85 -10.03 -5.02 -0.03
CA MET A 85 -10.63 -6.34 0.13
C MET A 85 -11.71 -6.35 1.23
N GLU A 86 -11.54 -5.63 2.33
CA GLU A 86 -12.62 -5.45 3.33
C GLU A 86 -13.88 -4.84 2.71
N TYR A 87 -13.73 -3.81 1.88
CA TYR A 87 -14.86 -3.20 1.16
C TYR A 87 -15.54 -4.20 0.21
N LEU A 88 -14.77 -5.00 -0.52
CA LEU A 88 -15.30 -6.00 -1.47
C LEU A 88 -16.08 -7.12 -0.78
N ILE A 89 -15.70 -7.52 0.44
CA ILE A 89 -16.44 -8.50 1.25
C ILE A 89 -17.86 -8.01 1.56
N SER A 90 -18.05 -6.68 1.68
CA SER A 90 -19.37 -6.07 1.92
C SER A 90 -20.11 -5.67 0.64
N ASN A 91 -19.47 -5.71 -0.53
CA ASN A 91 -20.05 -5.20 -1.78
C ASN A 91 -19.87 -6.20 -2.95
N SER A 92 -20.90 -7.02 -3.18
CA SER A 92 -20.88 -8.04 -4.24
C SER A 92 -20.79 -7.49 -5.67
N SER A 93 -21.26 -6.27 -5.94
CA SER A 93 -21.13 -5.67 -7.28
C SER A 93 -19.68 -5.27 -7.53
N ALA A 94 -19.10 -4.52 -6.60
CA ALA A 94 -17.71 -4.10 -6.67
C ALA A 94 -16.75 -5.30 -6.70
N TYR A 95 -17.05 -6.36 -5.92
CA TYR A 95 -16.28 -7.60 -5.97
C TYR A 95 -16.25 -8.22 -7.37
N LYS A 96 -17.40 -8.30 -8.06
CA LYS A 96 -17.47 -8.92 -9.40
C LYS A 96 -16.73 -8.09 -10.44
N GLU A 97 -16.85 -6.76 -10.37
CA GLU A 97 -16.12 -5.83 -11.24
C GLU A 97 -14.61 -5.96 -11.02
N PHE A 98 -14.17 -5.93 -9.75
CA PHE A 98 -12.76 -6.07 -9.41
C PHE A 98 -12.20 -7.44 -9.77
N GLN A 99 -12.94 -8.52 -9.53
CA GLN A 99 -12.52 -9.87 -9.90
C GLN A 99 -12.26 -9.94 -11.41
N LYS A 100 -13.18 -9.39 -12.22
CA LYS A 100 -13.01 -9.40 -13.68
C LYS A 100 -11.79 -8.57 -14.11
N LEU A 101 -11.62 -7.39 -13.52
CA LEU A 101 -10.46 -6.53 -13.78
C LEU A 101 -9.15 -7.23 -13.41
N ALA A 102 -9.10 -7.91 -12.26
CA ALA A 102 -7.94 -8.68 -11.81
C ALA A 102 -7.65 -9.91 -12.68
N GLU A 103 -8.67 -10.57 -13.23
CA GLU A 103 -8.50 -11.65 -14.20
C GLU A 103 -7.84 -11.13 -15.49
N ASP A 104 -8.32 -9.99 -16.00
CA ASP A 104 -7.87 -9.40 -17.26
C ASP A 104 -6.53 -8.65 -17.13
N SER A 105 -6.11 -8.26 -15.91
CA SER A 105 -4.91 -7.45 -15.70
C SER A 105 -3.61 -8.16 -16.09
N LYS A 106 -3.55 -9.50 -16.02
CA LYS A 106 -2.35 -10.24 -16.42
C LYS A 106 -2.09 -10.07 -17.92
N ASP A 107 -3.11 -10.29 -18.74
CA ASP A 107 -2.96 -10.21 -20.19
C ASP A 107 -2.60 -8.77 -20.61
N LYS A 108 -3.21 -7.77 -19.95
CA LYS A 108 -2.83 -6.36 -20.12
C LYS A 108 -1.36 -6.08 -19.80
N LEU A 109 -0.83 -6.64 -18.71
CA LEU A 109 0.59 -6.49 -18.37
C LEU A 109 1.49 -7.19 -19.41
N VAL A 110 1.10 -8.36 -19.92
CA VAL A 110 1.85 -9.03 -20.99
C VAL A 110 1.87 -8.19 -22.28
N GLU A 111 0.74 -7.58 -22.65
CA GLU A 111 0.66 -6.66 -23.80
C GLU A 111 1.58 -5.44 -23.65
N LEU A 112 1.78 -4.97 -22.42
CA LEU A 112 2.73 -3.91 -22.08
C LEU A 112 4.19 -4.38 -22.05
N GLY A 113 4.47 -5.66 -22.32
CA GLY A 113 5.82 -6.20 -22.42
C GLY A 113 6.38 -6.81 -21.14
N PHE A 114 5.56 -6.99 -20.09
CA PHE A 114 5.99 -7.71 -18.90
C PHE A 114 6.14 -9.20 -19.20
N PRO A 115 7.21 -9.88 -18.72
CA PRO A 115 7.41 -11.29 -19.04
C PRO A 115 6.34 -12.19 -18.40
N SER A 116 5.54 -12.88 -19.21
CA SER A 116 4.41 -13.70 -18.72
C SER A 116 4.80 -14.69 -17.61
N PHE A 117 5.96 -15.34 -17.70
CA PHE A 117 6.43 -16.31 -16.70
C PHE A 117 6.71 -15.67 -15.33
N THR A 118 7.02 -14.37 -15.30
CA THR A 118 7.23 -13.64 -14.04
C THR A 118 5.92 -13.23 -13.39
N LEU A 119 4.85 -13.10 -14.18
CA LEU A 119 3.54 -12.65 -13.71
C LEU A 119 2.68 -13.81 -13.17
N GLU A 120 2.89 -15.03 -13.66
CA GLU A 120 1.99 -16.16 -13.46
C GLU A 120 1.77 -16.49 -11.98
N ASP A 121 2.86 -16.69 -11.22
CA ASP A 121 2.77 -17.04 -9.80
C ASP A 121 2.14 -15.91 -8.96
N PHE A 122 2.49 -14.65 -9.26
CA PHE A 122 1.93 -13.49 -8.56
C PHE A 122 0.45 -13.28 -8.87
N HIS A 123 0.06 -13.43 -10.14
CA HIS A 123 -1.33 -13.34 -10.57
C HIS A 123 -2.17 -14.47 -9.97
N GLU A 124 -1.68 -15.71 -10.00
CA GLU A 124 -2.40 -16.85 -9.44
C GLU A 124 -2.64 -16.66 -7.94
N THR A 125 -1.61 -16.24 -7.20
CA THR A 125 -1.72 -15.96 -5.76
C THR A 125 -2.68 -14.80 -5.49
N PHE A 126 -2.60 -13.72 -6.28
CA PHE A 126 -3.52 -12.59 -6.17
C PHE A 126 -4.98 -13.02 -6.39
N MET A 127 -5.23 -13.81 -7.44
CA MET A 127 -6.55 -14.35 -7.75
C MET A 127 -7.03 -15.37 -6.71
N GLU A 128 -6.13 -16.12 -6.08
CA GLU A 128 -6.47 -16.98 -4.96
C GLU A 128 -6.97 -16.17 -3.76
N VAL A 129 -6.25 -15.12 -3.37
CA VAL A 129 -6.66 -14.23 -2.26
C VAL A 129 -8.02 -13.62 -2.55
N ILE A 130 -8.24 -13.09 -3.77
CA ILE A 130 -9.55 -12.55 -4.20
C ILE A 130 -10.67 -13.58 -4.02
N ARG A 131 -10.46 -14.82 -4.50
CA ARG A 131 -11.47 -15.89 -4.38
C ARG A 131 -11.78 -16.24 -2.92
N ARG A 132 -10.79 -16.19 -2.02
CA ARG A 132 -11.00 -16.46 -0.59
C ARG A 132 -11.82 -15.37 0.11
N VAL A 133 -11.77 -14.14 -0.39
CA VAL A 133 -12.53 -12.99 0.13
C VAL A 133 -13.86 -12.75 -0.58
N SER A 134 -14.35 -13.74 -1.35
CA SER A 134 -15.62 -13.63 -2.05
C SER A 134 -16.80 -13.39 -1.09
N PRO A 135 -17.68 -12.40 -1.37
CA PRO A 135 -18.88 -12.16 -0.58
C PRO A 135 -19.91 -13.29 -0.71
N ASP A 136 -19.82 -14.13 -1.74
CA ASP A 136 -20.67 -15.30 -1.94
C ASP A 136 -20.22 -16.52 -1.10
N ASN A 137 -19.18 -16.36 -0.26
CA ASN A 137 -18.67 -17.44 0.58
C ASN A 137 -19.74 -17.91 1.60
N PRO A 138 -20.03 -19.22 1.68
CA PRO A 138 -21.08 -19.76 2.54
C PRO A 138 -20.80 -19.60 4.04
N GLY A 139 -19.56 -19.25 4.41
CA GLY A 139 -19.17 -18.97 5.79
C GLY A 139 -19.68 -17.64 6.34
N GLY A 140 -20.20 -16.76 5.49
CA GLY A 140 -20.71 -15.44 5.88
C GLY A 140 -19.63 -14.42 6.21
N TYR A 141 -20.05 -13.15 6.28
CA TYR A 141 -19.20 -11.97 6.40
C TYR A 141 -18.05 -12.10 7.43
N ASN A 142 -18.36 -12.44 8.68
CA ASN A 142 -17.36 -12.51 9.76
C ASN A 142 -16.26 -13.55 9.50
N LYS A 143 -16.62 -14.70 8.89
CA LYS A 143 -15.63 -15.73 8.57
C LYS A 143 -14.68 -15.25 7.47
N VAL A 144 -15.22 -14.57 6.47
CA VAL A 144 -14.45 -14.04 5.34
C VAL A 144 -13.52 -12.91 5.81
N GLN A 145 -13.98 -12.01 6.68
CA GLN A 145 -13.11 -11.00 7.30
C GLN A 145 -11.96 -11.63 8.10
N ASN A 146 -12.23 -12.67 8.89
CA ASN A 146 -11.19 -13.37 9.64
C ASN A 146 -10.18 -14.08 8.71
N GLU A 147 -10.65 -14.66 7.60
CA GLU A 147 -9.78 -15.28 6.60
C GLU A 147 -8.92 -14.24 5.88
N LEU A 148 -9.48 -13.07 5.53
CA LEU A 148 -8.71 -11.92 5.01
C LEU A 148 -7.60 -11.51 5.98
N HIS A 149 -7.95 -11.35 7.27
CA HIS A 149 -6.97 -10.95 8.28
C HIS A 149 -5.84 -11.95 8.43
N LYS A 150 -6.19 -13.24 8.40
CA LYS A 150 -5.23 -14.34 8.46
C LYS A 150 -4.32 -14.36 7.23
N ILE A 151 -4.87 -14.38 6.02
CA ILE A 151 -4.09 -14.57 4.80
C ILE A 151 -3.17 -13.38 4.51
N LEU A 152 -3.60 -12.15 4.78
CA LEU A 152 -2.73 -10.98 4.62
C LEU A 152 -1.71 -10.81 5.75
N ASN A 153 -1.76 -11.64 6.78
CA ASN A 153 -0.68 -11.82 7.76
C ASN A 153 0.20 -13.05 7.50
N GLU A 154 -0.07 -13.82 6.45
CA GLU A 154 0.87 -14.83 5.95
C GLU A 154 1.84 -14.15 4.96
N GLN A 155 3.13 -14.10 5.31
CA GLN A 155 4.15 -13.33 4.56
C GLN A 155 4.14 -13.61 3.05
N GLY A 156 4.06 -14.89 2.65
CA GLY A 156 4.04 -15.28 1.24
C GLY A 156 2.86 -14.70 0.47
N TYR A 157 1.63 -14.83 1.00
CA TYR A 157 0.45 -14.27 0.35
C TYR A 157 0.46 -12.74 0.33
N SER A 158 0.77 -12.12 1.47
CA SER A 158 0.74 -10.67 1.62
C SER A 158 1.76 -10.01 0.69
N ASP A 159 2.97 -10.54 0.59
CA ASP A 159 4.01 -10.00 -0.29
C ASP A 159 3.70 -10.27 -1.76
N TYR A 160 3.15 -11.43 -2.13
CA TYR A 160 2.75 -11.70 -3.52
C TYR A 160 1.63 -10.76 -3.98
N VAL A 161 0.68 -10.45 -3.10
CA VAL A 161 -0.35 -9.43 -3.35
C VAL A 161 0.29 -8.05 -3.55
N VAL A 162 1.24 -7.66 -2.69
CA VAL A 162 1.96 -6.38 -2.84
C VAL A 162 2.72 -6.32 -4.17
N VAL A 163 3.48 -7.37 -4.53
CA VAL A 163 4.20 -7.44 -5.79
C VAL A 163 3.25 -7.27 -6.97
N TYR A 164 2.12 -7.97 -6.97
CA TYR A 164 1.18 -7.88 -8.07
C TYR A 164 0.56 -6.48 -8.19
N LEU A 165 0.23 -5.82 -7.07
CA LEU A 165 -0.24 -4.43 -7.07
C LEU A 165 0.83 -3.44 -7.57
N ARG A 166 2.10 -3.66 -7.22
CA ARG A 166 3.23 -2.88 -7.77
C ARG A 166 3.33 -3.04 -9.28
N LEU A 167 3.15 -4.26 -9.80
CA LEU A 167 3.17 -4.53 -11.24
C LEU A 167 1.98 -3.89 -11.97
N ILE A 168 0.77 -3.96 -11.40
CA ILE A 168 -0.40 -3.24 -11.93
C ILE A 168 -0.13 -1.73 -11.98
N THR A 169 0.45 -1.17 -10.92
CA THR A 169 0.82 0.25 -10.85
C THR A 169 1.85 0.60 -11.92
N SER A 170 2.91 -0.21 -12.04
CA SER A 170 3.94 -0.06 -13.07
C SER A 170 3.33 -0.10 -14.48
N GLY A 171 2.44 -1.06 -14.74
CA GLY A 171 1.71 -1.16 -16.01
C GLY A 171 0.87 0.08 -16.32
N LYS A 172 0.19 0.66 -15.32
CA LYS A 172 -0.58 1.88 -15.51
C LYS A 172 0.30 3.10 -15.83
N LEU A 173 1.43 3.21 -15.16
CA LEU A 173 2.42 4.25 -15.45
C LEU A 173 2.98 4.11 -16.87
N GLN A 174 3.17 2.88 -17.36
CA GLN A 174 3.59 2.63 -18.74
C GLN A 174 2.51 2.99 -19.77
N GLU A 175 1.26 2.59 -19.51
CA GLU A 175 0.12 2.81 -20.39
C GLU A 175 -0.09 4.30 -20.68
N GLU A 176 0.12 5.15 -19.67
CA GLU A 176 -0.08 6.60 -19.74
C GLU A 176 1.22 7.37 -19.47
N ALA A 177 2.35 6.86 -19.99
CA ALA A 177 3.68 7.40 -19.71
C ALA A 177 3.79 8.90 -19.98
N GLU A 178 3.24 9.40 -21.09
CA GLU A 178 3.28 10.83 -21.43
C GLU A 178 2.61 11.72 -20.38
N PHE A 179 1.54 11.23 -19.75
CA PHE A 179 0.86 11.94 -18.67
C PHE A 179 1.71 11.92 -17.40
N TYR A 180 2.12 10.73 -16.96
CA TYR A 180 2.84 10.55 -15.69
C TYR A 180 4.26 11.13 -15.69
N GLN A 181 4.90 11.24 -16.85
CA GLN A 181 6.25 11.81 -16.99
C GLN A 181 6.36 13.23 -16.42
N ASN A 182 5.26 14.00 -16.45
CA ASN A 182 5.24 15.39 -15.95
C ASN A 182 5.24 15.48 -14.42
N PHE A 183 5.05 14.36 -13.71
CA PHE A 183 4.97 14.30 -12.24
C PHE A 183 6.20 13.64 -11.61
N ILE A 184 7.14 13.13 -12.41
CA ILE A 184 8.39 12.56 -11.91
C ILE A 184 9.41 13.68 -11.73
N GLU A 185 10.02 13.74 -10.54
CA GLU A 185 11.09 14.69 -10.25
C GLU A 185 12.43 14.25 -10.85
N GLY A 186 13.19 15.20 -11.39
CA GLY A 186 14.51 14.95 -11.99
C GLY A 186 14.44 14.46 -13.44
N ASP A 187 15.57 13.94 -13.93
CA ASP A 187 15.74 13.52 -15.33
C ASP A 187 15.40 12.03 -15.54
N PHE A 188 14.57 11.43 -14.68
CA PHE A 188 14.16 10.03 -14.82
C PHE A 188 13.10 9.86 -15.90
N THR A 189 13.31 8.89 -16.78
CA THR A 189 12.24 8.40 -17.66
C THR A 189 11.20 7.61 -16.85
N ILE A 190 9.97 7.51 -17.37
CA ILE A 190 8.94 6.62 -16.79
C ILE A 190 9.43 5.18 -16.65
N GLU A 191 10.20 4.69 -17.61
CA GLU A 191 10.78 3.34 -17.57
C GLU A 191 11.74 3.18 -16.39
N GLU A 192 12.69 4.11 -16.21
CA GLU A 192 13.62 4.09 -15.09
C GLU A 192 12.91 4.23 -13.74
N PHE A 193 11.95 5.15 -13.65
CA PHE A 193 11.19 5.35 -12.41
C PHE A 193 10.42 4.09 -12.00
N ARG A 194 9.76 3.42 -12.96
CA ARG A 194 9.04 2.16 -12.70
C ARG A 194 9.96 1.07 -12.17
N HIS A 195 11.10 0.86 -12.83
CA HIS A 195 12.05 -0.19 -12.44
C HIS A 195 12.81 0.11 -11.14
N GLN A 196 12.96 1.38 -10.75
CA GLN A 196 13.73 1.77 -9.56
C GLN A 196 12.84 2.06 -8.34
N GLU A 197 11.66 2.63 -8.52
CA GLU A 197 10.84 3.17 -7.42
C GLU A 197 9.45 2.52 -7.30
N VAL A 198 9.01 1.70 -8.26
CA VAL A 198 7.67 1.09 -8.25
C VAL A 198 7.72 -0.42 -8.12
N GLU A 199 8.39 -1.09 -9.06
CA GLU A 199 8.45 -2.55 -9.14
C GLU A 199 9.21 -3.22 -7.99
N PRO A 200 10.33 -2.67 -7.48
CA PRO A 200 11.04 -3.27 -6.37
C PRO A 200 10.21 -3.24 -5.07
N MET A 201 10.29 -4.33 -4.31
CA MET A 201 9.73 -4.40 -2.96
C MET A 201 10.45 -3.44 -2.00
N PHE A 202 9.76 -3.05 -0.93
CA PHE A 202 10.29 -2.22 0.15
C PHE A 202 10.62 -0.76 -0.26
N LYS A 203 10.26 -0.36 -1.49
CA LYS A 203 10.31 1.03 -1.96
C LYS A 203 9.09 1.81 -1.51
N GLU A 204 9.33 2.99 -0.94
CA GLU A 204 8.28 3.90 -0.49
C GLU A 204 7.32 4.27 -1.63
N SER A 205 6.09 4.62 -1.25
CA SER A 205 5.05 5.01 -2.20
C SER A 205 4.60 6.43 -1.92
N ASP A 206 4.44 7.20 -2.98
CA ASP A 206 3.97 8.58 -2.96
C ASP A 206 2.73 8.75 -3.85
N HIS A 207 2.25 9.99 -4.03
CA HIS A 207 1.03 10.33 -4.75
C HIS A 207 0.93 9.66 -6.12
N ILE A 208 2.04 9.60 -6.88
CA ILE A 208 2.07 8.98 -8.20
C ILE A 208 1.69 7.50 -8.15
N HIS A 209 2.13 6.75 -7.14
CA HIS A 209 1.76 5.35 -6.93
C HIS A 209 0.29 5.22 -6.59
N ILE A 210 -0.24 6.11 -5.73
CA ILE A 210 -1.65 6.10 -5.33
C ILE A 210 -2.55 6.35 -6.53
N ILE A 211 -2.28 7.41 -7.28
CA ILE A 211 -3.06 7.82 -8.46
C ILE A 211 -3.06 6.70 -9.50
N ALA A 212 -1.88 6.17 -9.84
CA ALA A 212 -1.76 5.11 -10.83
C ALA A 212 -2.50 3.84 -10.39
N LEU A 213 -2.36 3.40 -9.13
CA LEU A 213 -3.07 2.22 -8.65
C LEU A 213 -4.59 2.42 -8.64
N CYS A 214 -5.05 3.57 -8.17
CA CYS A 214 -6.47 3.92 -8.14
C CYS A 214 -7.07 3.96 -9.54
N ALA A 215 -6.38 4.59 -10.50
CA ALA A 215 -6.78 4.64 -11.90
C ALA A 215 -6.77 3.24 -12.56
N ALA A 216 -5.82 2.38 -12.20
CA ALA A 216 -5.73 1.02 -12.72
C ALA A 216 -6.87 0.12 -12.23
N LEU A 217 -7.29 0.28 -10.98
CA LEU A 217 -8.27 -0.60 -10.33
C LEU A 217 -9.69 -0.02 -10.22
N GLY A 218 -9.88 1.25 -10.61
CA GLY A 218 -11.16 1.94 -10.45
C GLY A 218 -11.54 2.16 -8.97
N ALA A 219 -10.56 2.33 -8.09
CA ALA A 219 -10.77 2.51 -6.66
C ALA A 219 -10.60 3.98 -6.24
N GLY A 220 -11.35 4.41 -5.22
CA GLY A 220 -11.20 5.74 -4.61
C GLY A 220 -10.52 5.64 -3.25
N VAL A 221 -9.44 6.39 -3.04
CA VAL A 221 -8.68 6.44 -1.78
C VAL A 221 -8.72 7.85 -1.21
N ARG A 222 -9.08 7.98 0.07
CA ARG A 222 -8.85 9.20 0.86
C ARG A 222 -7.62 9.03 1.74
N VAL A 223 -6.69 9.97 1.69
CA VAL A 223 -5.52 10.04 2.57
C VAL A 223 -5.62 11.24 3.48
N GLU A 224 -5.61 10.99 4.79
CA GLU A 224 -5.57 12.01 5.84
C GLU A 224 -4.12 12.27 6.27
N TYR A 225 -3.62 13.49 6.05
CA TYR A 225 -2.21 13.85 6.30
C TYR A 225 -2.00 14.35 7.73
N LEU A 226 -1.42 13.48 8.56
CA LEU A 226 -1.00 13.81 9.92
C LEU A 226 0.45 14.32 9.90
N ASP A 227 0.62 15.59 9.55
CA ASP A 227 1.91 16.27 9.45
C ASP A 227 2.02 17.50 10.40
N ARG A 228 3.11 18.26 10.29
CA ARG A 228 3.29 19.56 10.98
C ARG A 228 2.81 20.76 10.15
N GLY A 229 2.04 20.53 9.09
CA GLY A 229 1.44 21.60 8.30
C GLY A 229 0.57 22.52 9.14
N GLU A 230 0.43 23.77 8.70
CA GLU A 230 -0.29 24.81 9.44
C GLU A 230 -1.74 24.42 9.80
N GLY A 231 -2.15 24.77 11.01
CA GLY A 231 -3.50 24.56 11.53
C GLY A 231 -3.69 23.27 12.35
N CYS A 232 -4.87 23.16 12.94
CA CYS A 232 -5.27 22.02 13.79
C CYS A 232 -6.12 20.98 13.04
N ILE A 233 -6.32 21.17 11.74
CA ILE A 233 -7.20 20.34 10.91
C ILE A 233 -6.33 19.37 10.11
N VAL A 234 -6.74 18.10 10.08
CA VAL A 234 -6.09 17.10 9.23
C VAL A 234 -6.56 17.30 7.80
N LYS A 235 -5.61 17.46 6.88
CA LYS A 235 -5.89 17.66 5.45
C LYS A 235 -6.19 16.31 4.81
N ALA A 236 -7.35 16.22 4.18
CA ALA A 236 -7.77 15.06 3.40
C ALA A 236 -7.48 15.30 1.91
N HIS A 237 -6.93 14.30 1.25
CA HIS A 237 -6.75 14.26 -0.21
C HIS A 237 -7.44 13.03 -0.77
N ASP A 238 -8.27 13.22 -1.80
CA ASP A 238 -8.99 12.14 -2.48
C ASP A 238 -8.33 11.82 -3.81
N PHE A 239 -8.10 10.54 -4.07
CA PHE A 239 -7.44 10.02 -5.25
C PHE A 239 -8.32 8.96 -5.94
N PRO A 240 -8.69 9.16 -7.22
CA PRO A 240 -8.60 10.40 -7.98
C PRO A 240 -9.53 11.49 -7.44
N GLU A 241 -9.23 12.76 -7.70
CA GLU A 241 -10.10 13.88 -7.30
C GLU A 241 -11.53 13.71 -7.83
N GLY A 242 -12.51 13.97 -6.97
CA GLY A 242 -13.93 13.84 -7.33
C GLY A 242 -14.49 12.41 -7.31
N THR A 243 -13.65 11.41 -7.00
CA THR A 243 -14.10 10.03 -6.77
C THR A 243 -14.53 9.86 -5.32
N GLU A 244 -15.64 9.15 -5.09
CA GLU A 244 -16.06 8.80 -3.74
C GLU A 244 -15.10 7.76 -3.13
N PRO A 245 -14.45 8.06 -1.99
CA PRO A 245 -13.47 7.15 -1.42
C PRO A 245 -14.13 5.94 -0.76
N THR A 246 -13.64 4.75 -1.10
CA THR A 246 -13.99 3.49 -0.45
C THR A 246 -12.90 3.02 0.53
N ILE A 247 -11.68 3.53 0.34
CA ILE A 247 -10.50 3.25 1.14
C ILE A 247 -10.11 4.53 1.87
N TYR A 248 -9.79 4.41 3.15
CA TYR A 248 -9.39 5.54 4.00
C TYR A 248 -8.06 5.23 4.65
N LEU A 249 -7.06 6.05 4.39
CA LEU A 249 -5.71 5.90 4.90
C LEU A 249 -5.31 7.13 5.72
N ILE A 250 -4.40 6.94 6.66
CA ILE A 250 -3.66 8.02 7.30
C ILE A 250 -2.22 7.98 6.80
N TYR A 251 -1.73 9.13 6.37
CA TYR A 251 -0.31 9.33 6.10
C TYR A 251 0.34 10.02 7.30
N ARG A 252 1.34 9.34 7.87
CA ARG A 252 2.31 9.90 8.79
C ARG A 252 3.64 9.96 8.03
N PRO A 253 4.57 10.89 8.30
CA PRO A 253 5.79 11.02 7.50
C PRO A 253 6.48 9.66 7.25
N GLY A 254 6.46 9.20 5.99
CA GLY A 254 7.02 7.91 5.55
C GLY A 254 6.17 6.65 5.78
N HIS A 255 4.91 6.75 6.23
CA HIS A 255 4.11 5.57 6.60
C HIS A 255 2.60 5.72 6.41
N TYR A 256 1.96 4.62 6.00
CA TYR A 256 0.51 4.52 5.80
C TYR A 256 -0.12 3.51 6.76
N ASP A 257 -1.25 3.89 7.36
CA ASP A 257 -2.15 2.99 8.09
C ASP A 257 -3.58 3.13 7.58
N ILE A 258 -4.44 2.19 7.95
CA ILE A 258 -5.85 2.17 7.53
C ILE A 258 -6.69 2.89 8.58
N LEU A 259 -7.57 3.79 8.14
CA LEU A 259 -8.58 4.45 8.96
C LEU A 259 -9.97 3.87 8.70
N TYR A 260 -10.82 3.89 9.73
CA TYR A 260 -12.21 3.45 9.62
C TYR A 260 -13.14 4.60 10.03
N PRO A 261 -13.96 5.13 9.09
CA PRO A 261 -14.91 6.20 9.37
C PRO A 261 -15.89 5.87 10.50
N ASN A 262 -16.49 6.91 11.08
CA ASN A 262 -17.54 6.79 12.10
C ASN A 262 -18.83 6.13 11.60
#